data_AF-A0A411PGL4-F1
#
_entry.id   AF-A0A411PGL4-F1
#
_cell.length_a   1.000
_cell.length_b   1.000
_cell.length_c   1.000
_cell.angle_alpha   90.00
_cell.angle_beta   90.00
_cell.angle_gamma   90.00
#
_symmetry.space_group_name_H-M   'P 1'
#
loop_
_entity.id
_entity.type
_entity.pdbx_description
1 polymer ?
#
loop_
_entity_poly.entity_id
_entity_poly.type
_entity_poly.pdbx_seq_one_letter_code
_entity_poly.pdbx_strand_id
1 'polypeptide(L)'
;MQHLIQFEFICSQAVPLYDHLCQQYQQHPNVEIHTAKIIDEKFNCRYVLEADGALADLEQLADDIAADFLLSVWLLDTKITRLEHPQLAANNTSQQKASEQQANHQFAPLNFCQHCQPQFADNQHSQFGNIDLACEHCGGETKLSVTERALTTQDIFAFADLLLDKQTLHLPDDNMTLSIAQPGNVMERPAIIVCNPNALNGYFNVTEQQVLALSSIEKPCLKLHTNESGMRCIKAPLVDVQFADSRLMAILCERLRQKGINWLYSHSNQPGEHHGNPPLKLAWINQRWVAKQQVAAGQCISQFPALHDEAQSLISNLAYTATSKGSSKFIRWQAMHTQNQEVLPKTHAAQCAMLAGLQAQTPPPKCKKPKNAAVLFFSRYQASQIVSLDGQGQTELFFELAAMPSSGYEICHLLSQSREKALLDKFKQAYPSATPHCLILSSLPIRNHLPALWRLRLRSLAAKSTTTHRSQSPSN
;
A
#
# COMPACT_ATOMS: atom_id res chain seq x y z
N MET A 1 18.61 -18.10 -39.65
CA MET A 1 18.99 -18.91 -38.48
C MET A 1 17.90 -18.72 -37.45
N GLN A 2 17.43 -19.78 -36.82
CA GLN A 2 16.51 -19.70 -35.69
C GLN A 2 17.31 -19.39 -34.43
N HIS A 3 16.74 -18.55 -33.57
CA HIS A 3 17.32 -18.12 -32.32
C HIS A 3 16.31 -18.42 -31.21
N LEU A 4 16.82 -18.82 -30.06
CA LEU A 4 16.01 -19.05 -28.87
C LEU A 4 16.41 -18.02 -27.82
N ILE A 5 15.44 -17.23 -27.36
CA ILE A 5 15.63 -16.19 -26.35
C ILE A 5 14.63 -16.42 -25.22
N GLN A 6 15.10 -16.24 -23.99
CA GLN A 6 14.26 -16.27 -22.80
C GLN A 6 14.16 -14.87 -22.20
N PHE A 7 12.94 -14.43 -21.97
CA PHE A 7 12.60 -13.25 -21.18
C PHE A 7 12.17 -13.69 -19.79
N GLU A 8 12.66 -13.02 -18.77
CA GLU A 8 12.34 -13.32 -17.38
C GLU A 8 11.99 -12.06 -16.60
N PHE A 9 10.85 -12.10 -15.89
CA PHE A 9 10.41 -11.07 -14.96
C PHE A 9 10.30 -11.66 -13.56
N ILE A 10 11.14 -11.20 -12.65
CA ILE A 10 11.20 -11.68 -11.27
C ILE A 10 10.44 -10.72 -10.39
N CYS A 11 9.36 -11.17 -9.76
CA CYS A 11 8.50 -10.35 -8.92
C CYS A 11 8.47 -10.85 -7.47
N SER A 12 8.37 -9.98 -6.47
CA SER A 12 8.26 -10.38 -5.06
C SER A 12 6.94 -11.07 -4.73
N GLN A 13 5.94 -10.95 -5.61
CA GLN A 13 4.65 -11.63 -5.54
C GLN A 13 4.03 -11.70 -6.95
N ALA A 14 2.90 -12.40 -7.08
CA ALA A 14 2.19 -12.51 -8.35
C ALA A 14 1.66 -11.13 -8.82
N VAL A 15 1.80 -10.89 -10.12
CA VAL A 15 1.32 -9.69 -10.83
C VAL A 15 0.27 -10.13 -11.86
N PRO A 16 -1.03 -9.86 -11.62
CA PRO A 16 -2.11 -10.33 -12.50
C PRO A 16 -1.96 -9.90 -13.96
N LEU A 17 -1.40 -8.71 -14.22
CA LEU A 17 -1.13 -8.25 -15.58
C LEU A 17 -0.10 -9.16 -16.27
N TYR A 18 0.97 -9.55 -15.59
CA TYR A 18 2.01 -10.40 -16.19
C TYR A 18 1.50 -11.82 -16.43
N ASP A 19 0.64 -12.34 -15.54
CA ASP A 19 -0.08 -13.60 -15.78
C ASP A 19 -0.91 -13.53 -17.07
N HIS A 20 -1.66 -12.44 -17.27
CA HIS A 20 -2.46 -12.22 -18.47
C HIS A 20 -1.61 -12.10 -19.74
N LEU A 21 -0.55 -11.26 -19.70
CA LEU A 21 0.35 -11.08 -20.84
C LEU A 21 1.04 -12.40 -21.23
N CYS A 22 1.50 -13.20 -20.27
CA CYS A 22 2.10 -14.51 -20.55
C CYS A 22 1.13 -15.46 -21.27
N GLN A 23 -0.18 -15.37 -21.03
CA GLN A 23 -1.19 -16.14 -21.75
C GLN A 23 -1.46 -15.58 -23.14
N GLN A 24 -1.49 -14.25 -23.27
CA GLN A 24 -1.68 -13.57 -24.56
C GLN A 24 -0.53 -13.87 -25.53
N TYR A 25 0.72 -13.78 -25.07
CA TYR A 25 1.90 -14.03 -25.89
C TYR A 25 2.06 -15.50 -26.32
N GLN A 26 1.46 -16.48 -25.63
CA GLN A 26 1.42 -17.87 -26.13
C GLN A 26 0.68 -17.99 -27.47
N GLN A 27 -0.19 -17.04 -27.80
CA GLN A 27 -0.98 -17.01 -29.04
C GLN A 27 -0.33 -16.15 -30.13
N HIS A 28 0.95 -15.78 -29.99
CA HIS A 28 1.62 -14.90 -30.93
C HIS A 28 1.71 -15.54 -32.35
N PRO A 29 1.35 -14.81 -33.42
CA PRO A 29 1.16 -15.43 -34.75
C PRO A 29 2.46 -15.82 -35.46
N ASN A 30 3.57 -15.13 -35.15
CA ASN A 30 4.81 -15.21 -35.94
C ASN A 30 5.98 -15.89 -35.20
N VAL A 31 5.84 -16.14 -33.90
CA VAL A 31 6.92 -16.63 -33.04
C VAL A 31 6.34 -17.70 -32.12
N GLU A 32 7.03 -18.82 -31.98
CA GLU A 32 6.61 -19.86 -31.03
C GLU A 32 7.06 -19.46 -29.63
N ILE A 33 6.09 -19.22 -28.73
CA ILE A 33 6.35 -18.74 -27.37
C ILE A 33 5.81 -19.73 -26.34
N HIS A 34 6.70 -20.25 -25.51
CA HIS A 34 6.36 -21.05 -24.33
C HIS A 34 6.47 -20.20 -23.08
N THR A 35 5.46 -20.23 -22.21
CA THR A 35 5.47 -19.42 -20.98
C THR A 35 5.29 -20.25 -19.72
N ALA A 36 5.93 -19.83 -18.64
CA ALA A 36 5.82 -20.49 -17.35
C ALA A 36 5.83 -19.48 -16.19
N LYS A 37 5.09 -19.84 -15.14
CA LYS A 37 5.11 -19.16 -13.85
C LYS A 37 5.77 -20.08 -12.82
N ILE A 38 6.91 -19.65 -12.28
CA ILE A 38 7.72 -20.42 -11.35
C ILE A 38 7.84 -19.65 -10.04
N ILE A 39 7.58 -20.31 -8.90
CA ILE A 39 7.85 -19.73 -7.58
C ILE A 39 9.23 -20.21 -7.14
N ASP A 40 10.16 -19.28 -6.92
CA ASP A 40 11.53 -19.62 -6.49
C ASP A 40 11.62 -19.95 -4.99
N GLU A 41 12.80 -20.38 -4.55
CA GLU A 41 13.07 -20.72 -3.14
C GLU A 41 12.93 -19.53 -2.19
N LYS A 42 12.99 -18.29 -2.71
CA LYS A 42 12.79 -17.04 -1.96
C LYS A 42 11.35 -16.56 -2.03
N PHE A 43 10.43 -17.37 -2.57
CA PHE A 43 9.01 -17.07 -2.79
C PHE A 43 8.75 -15.92 -3.77
N ASN A 44 9.72 -15.59 -4.62
CA ASN A 44 9.48 -14.69 -5.73
C ASN A 44 8.71 -15.42 -6.84
N CYS A 45 7.81 -14.70 -7.48
CA CYS A 45 7.09 -15.15 -8.65
C CYS A 45 7.90 -14.78 -9.91
N ARG A 46 8.37 -15.78 -10.65
CA ARG A 46 9.12 -15.62 -11.89
C ARG A 46 8.20 -15.92 -13.07
N TYR A 47 8.08 -14.96 -13.98
CA TYR A 47 7.39 -15.10 -15.26
C TYR A 47 8.44 -15.31 -16.34
N VAL A 48 8.38 -16.44 -17.05
CA VAL A 48 9.35 -16.84 -18.07
C VAL A 48 8.63 -16.95 -19.41
N LEU A 49 9.21 -16.36 -20.46
CA LEU A 49 8.78 -16.51 -21.84
C LEU A 49 9.99 -17.00 -22.66
N GLU A 50 9.92 -18.20 -23.22
CA GLU A 50 10.89 -18.73 -24.17
C GLU A 50 10.34 -18.57 -25.59
N ALA A 51 11.05 -17.84 -26.44
CA ALA A 51 10.64 -17.51 -27.80
C ALA A 51 11.65 -18.07 -28.81
N ASP A 52 11.17 -18.87 -29.75
CA ASP A 52 11.94 -19.39 -30.89
C ASP A 52 11.47 -18.74 -32.20
N GLY A 53 12.38 -18.10 -32.92
CA GLY A 53 12.06 -17.39 -34.14
C GLY A 53 13.28 -16.88 -34.92
N ALA A 54 13.01 -16.17 -36.02
CA ALA A 54 14.05 -15.43 -36.73
C ALA A 54 14.44 -14.18 -35.93
N LEU A 55 15.69 -13.70 -36.09
CA LEU A 55 16.20 -12.58 -35.31
C LEU A 55 15.32 -11.32 -35.38
N ALA A 56 14.86 -10.94 -36.58
CA ALA A 56 14.01 -9.77 -36.76
C ALA A 56 12.66 -9.88 -36.02
N ASP A 57 12.04 -11.07 -36.04
CA ASP A 57 10.79 -11.31 -35.33
C ASP A 57 10.99 -11.28 -33.81
N LEU A 58 12.15 -11.74 -33.32
CA LEU A 58 12.51 -11.71 -31.90
C LEU A 58 12.89 -10.31 -31.41
N GLU A 59 13.51 -9.49 -32.26
CA GLU A 59 13.76 -8.07 -31.97
C GLU A 59 12.44 -7.32 -31.84
N GLN A 60 11.51 -7.51 -32.79
CA GLN A 60 10.17 -6.94 -32.69
C GLN A 60 9.42 -7.43 -31.44
N LEU A 61 9.49 -8.73 -31.14
CA LEU A 61 8.90 -9.28 -29.93
C LEU A 61 9.49 -8.66 -28.65
N ALA A 62 10.80 -8.40 -28.62
CA ALA A 62 11.43 -7.76 -27.48
C ALA A 62 10.91 -6.33 -27.26
N ASP A 63 10.71 -5.57 -28.36
CA ASP A 63 10.12 -4.24 -28.31
C ASP A 63 8.65 -4.28 -27.85
N ASP A 64 7.86 -5.24 -28.35
CA ASP A 64 6.47 -5.44 -27.95
C ASP A 64 6.36 -5.80 -26.46
N ILE A 65 7.19 -6.74 -25.99
CA ILE A 65 7.26 -7.12 -24.57
C ILE A 65 7.67 -5.92 -23.71
N ALA A 66 8.66 -5.13 -24.15
CA ALA A 66 9.10 -3.95 -23.41
C ALA A 66 8.00 -2.87 -23.32
N ALA A 67 7.17 -2.74 -24.35
CA ALA A 67 6.01 -1.85 -24.35
C ALA A 67 4.88 -2.38 -23.44
N ASP A 68 4.60 -3.68 -23.47
CA ASP A 68 3.42 -4.27 -22.81
C ASP A 68 3.63 -4.60 -21.34
N PHE A 69 4.84 -5.05 -20.95
CA PHE A 69 5.16 -5.39 -19.56
C PHE A 69 5.42 -4.14 -18.72
N LEU A 70 4.35 -3.38 -18.51
CA LEU A 70 4.33 -2.17 -17.70
C LEU A 70 4.91 -2.40 -16.30
N LEU A 71 5.56 -1.37 -15.75
CA LEU A 71 6.22 -1.46 -14.45
C LEU A 71 5.22 -1.80 -13.33
N SER A 72 5.50 -2.88 -12.63
CA SER A 72 4.86 -3.26 -11.37
C SER A 72 5.75 -2.87 -10.19
N VAL A 73 5.15 -2.42 -9.08
CA VAL A 73 5.88 -2.26 -7.79
C VAL A 73 6.42 -3.58 -7.24
N TRP A 74 5.95 -4.70 -7.74
CA TRP A 74 6.41 -6.02 -7.32
C TRP A 74 7.58 -6.52 -8.15
N LEU A 75 7.92 -5.87 -9.27
CA LEU A 75 9.05 -6.24 -10.11
C LEU A 75 10.38 -5.99 -9.36
N LEU A 76 11.20 -7.03 -9.27
CA LEU A 76 12.51 -7.00 -8.63
C LEU A 76 13.64 -6.94 -9.66
N ASP A 77 13.50 -7.67 -10.76
CA ASP A 77 14.56 -7.82 -11.77
C ASP A 77 13.97 -8.30 -13.10
N THR A 78 14.63 -7.96 -14.21
CA THR A 78 14.31 -8.44 -15.56
C THR A 78 15.55 -8.98 -16.25
N LYS A 79 15.42 -10.09 -16.97
CA LYS A 79 16.55 -10.72 -17.68
C LYS A 79 16.16 -11.14 -19.08
N ILE A 80 17.10 -10.98 -20.00
CA ILE A 80 17.01 -11.51 -21.35
C ILE A 80 18.25 -12.36 -21.56
N THR A 81 18.05 -13.64 -21.85
CA THR A 81 19.14 -14.59 -22.05
C THR A 81 18.93 -15.37 -23.33
N ARG A 82 19.97 -15.44 -24.16
CA ARG A 82 19.99 -16.38 -25.29
C ARG A 82 20.17 -17.80 -24.75
N LEU A 83 19.35 -18.71 -25.25
CA LEU A 83 19.41 -20.13 -24.92
C LEU A 83 19.98 -20.93 -26.10
N GLU A 84 20.59 -22.07 -25.79
CA GLU A 84 20.99 -23.08 -26.80
C GLU A 84 19.87 -24.09 -27.06
N HIS A 85 19.07 -24.40 -26.02
CA HIS A 85 17.98 -25.38 -26.06
C HIS A 85 16.80 -24.91 -25.19
N PRO A 86 15.54 -25.25 -25.54
CA PRO A 86 14.37 -24.93 -24.73
C PRO A 86 14.48 -25.53 -23.33
N GLN A 87 14.22 -24.74 -22.29
CA GLN A 87 14.22 -25.21 -20.90
C GLN A 87 12.79 -25.48 -20.40
N LEU A 88 11.79 -24.83 -21.01
CA LEU A 88 10.39 -25.11 -20.77
C LEU A 88 9.97 -26.32 -21.63
N ALA A 89 9.58 -27.41 -20.98
CA ALA A 89 8.95 -28.51 -21.70
C ALA A 89 7.60 -28.06 -22.23
N ALA A 90 7.27 -28.43 -23.47
CA ALA A 90 5.95 -28.19 -24.09
C ALA A 90 4.75 -28.68 -23.25
N ASN A 91 5.00 -29.54 -22.25
CA ASN A 91 4.00 -30.13 -21.35
C ASN A 91 4.09 -29.65 -19.89
N ASN A 92 5.00 -28.74 -19.53
CA ASN A 92 5.08 -28.16 -18.19
C ASN A 92 4.16 -26.94 -18.05
N THR A 93 2.93 -27.06 -18.54
CA THR A 93 1.86 -26.28 -17.95
C THR A 93 1.71 -26.81 -16.54
N SER A 94 2.03 -26.01 -15.52
CA SER A 94 1.51 -26.20 -14.17
C SER A 94 -0.02 -26.10 -14.27
N GLN A 95 -0.67 -27.16 -14.73
CA GLN A 95 -2.08 -27.48 -14.53
C GLN A 95 -2.27 -27.77 -13.04
N GLN A 96 -1.90 -26.84 -12.16
CA GLN A 96 -2.51 -26.78 -10.85
C GLN A 96 -3.91 -26.20 -11.05
N LYS A 97 -4.85 -27.06 -11.44
CA LYS A 97 -6.30 -26.85 -11.37
C LYS A 97 -6.78 -25.49 -11.91
N ALA A 98 -6.56 -25.23 -13.19
CA ALA A 98 -7.21 -24.12 -13.92
C ALA A 98 -8.56 -24.52 -14.54
N SER A 99 -9.25 -25.54 -14.00
CA SER A 99 -10.47 -26.10 -14.59
C SER A 99 -11.77 -25.38 -14.20
N GLU A 100 -11.71 -24.14 -13.68
CA GLU A 100 -12.91 -23.32 -13.43
C GLU A 100 -12.78 -21.85 -13.91
N GLN A 101 -11.65 -21.43 -14.49
CA GLN A 101 -11.45 -20.02 -14.91
C GLN A 101 -10.98 -19.85 -16.37
N GLN A 102 -11.01 -20.91 -17.19
CA GLN A 102 -10.62 -20.86 -18.61
C GLN A 102 -11.61 -20.13 -19.54
N ALA A 103 -12.64 -19.47 -19.02
CA ALA A 103 -13.71 -18.89 -19.83
C ALA A 103 -13.75 -17.35 -19.88
N ASN A 104 -12.85 -16.58 -19.25
CA ASN A 104 -13.08 -15.12 -19.13
C ASN A 104 -11.85 -14.19 -19.10
N HIS A 105 -10.72 -14.55 -19.71
CA HIS A 105 -9.52 -13.69 -19.76
C HIS A 105 -9.39 -12.87 -21.06
N GLN A 106 -10.48 -12.33 -21.60
CA GLN A 106 -10.40 -11.48 -22.81
C GLN A 106 -9.64 -10.17 -22.56
N PHE A 107 -9.70 -9.62 -21.35
CA PHE A 107 -9.18 -8.29 -21.05
C PHE A 107 -8.17 -8.27 -19.92
N ALA A 108 -7.16 -7.39 -20.04
CA ALA A 108 -6.16 -7.17 -19.00
C ALA A 108 -6.82 -6.71 -17.68
N PRO A 109 -6.30 -7.11 -16.50
CA PRO A 109 -6.87 -6.79 -15.19
C PRO A 109 -6.55 -5.35 -14.73
N LEU A 110 -6.69 -4.36 -15.62
CA LEU A 110 -6.44 -2.93 -15.37
C LEU A 110 -7.70 -2.09 -15.51
N ASN A 111 -7.84 -1.02 -14.72
CA ASN A 111 -8.95 -0.05 -14.88
C ASN A 111 -8.80 0.77 -16.18
N PHE A 112 -7.57 0.99 -16.61
CA PHE A 112 -7.19 1.56 -17.89
C PHE A 112 -5.75 1.14 -18.20
N CYS A 113 -5.35 1.18 -19.47
CA CYS A 113 -4.00 0.87 -19.91
C CYS A 113 -3.40 2.04 -20.70
N GLN A 114 -2.14 1.91 -21.10
CA GLN A 114 -1.42 2.91 -21.91
C GLN A 114 -2.07 3.19 -23.27
N HIS A 115 -2.88 2.27 -23.80
CA HIS A 115 -3.55 2.45 -25.09
C HIS A 115 -4.77 3.37 -24.99
N CYS A 116 -5.57 3.25 -23.91
CA CYS A 116 -6.80 4.03 -23.76
C CYS A 116 -6.64 5.28 -22.89
N GLN A 117 -5.73 5.29 -21.90
CA GLN A 117 -5.59 6.40 -20.97
C GLN A 117 -5.27 7.73 -21.67
N PRO A 118 -4.33 7.81 -22.63
CA PRO A 118 -4.09 9.05 -23.36
C PRO A 118 -5.33 9.51 -24.14
N GLN A 119 -6.18 8.60 -24.61
CA GLN A 119 -7.33 8.97 -25.41
C GLN A 119 -8.44 9.63 -24.60
N PHE A 120 -8.72 9.13 -23.39
CA PHE A 120 -9.81 9.66 -22.57
C PHE A 120 -9.34 10.65 -21.48
N ALA A 121 -8.06 10.65 -21.11
CA ALA A 121 -7.53 11.48 -20.02
C ALA A 121 -6.45 12.50 -20.47
N ASP A 122 -6.08 12.58 -21.74
CA ASP A 122 -5.31 13.71 -22.28
C ASP A 122 -6.27 14.80 -22.74
N ASN A 123 -6.05 16.02 -22.26
CA ASN A 123 -6.89 17.16 -22.58
C ASN A 123 -6.74 17.69 -24.02
N GLN A 124 -5.78 17.18 -24.79
CA GLN A 124 -5.62 17.46 -26.22
C GLN A 124 -6.33 16.44 -27.11
N HIS A 125 -6.73 15.28 -26.57
CA HIS A 125 -7.35 14.23 -27.37
C HIS A 125 -8.84 14.50 -27.59
N SER A 126 -9.37 14.09 -28.74
CA SER A 126 -10.78 14.32 -29.12
C SER A 126 -11.78 13.59 -28.23
N GLN A 127 -11.34 12.52 -27.56
CA GLN A 127 -12.15 11.72 -26.64
C GLN A 127 -11.93 12.07 -25.17
N PHE A 128 -11.29 13.22 -24.88
CA PHE A 128 -11.08 13.67 -23.51
C PHE A 128 -12.39 13.72 -22.71
N GLY A 129 -12.41 13.04 -21.56
CA GLY A 129 -13.56 12.94 -20.68
C GLY A 129 -14.60 11.89 -21.07
N ASN A 130 -14.33 11.05 -22.07
CA ASN A 130 -15.14 9.88 -22.36
C ASN A 130 -14.77 8.71 -21.43
N ILE A 131 -15.43 8.64 -20.26
CA ILE A 131 -15.13 7.61 -19.25
C ILE A 131 -15.42 6.18 -19.73
N ASP A 132 -16.42 6.00 -20.60
CA ASP A 132 -16.86 4.72 -21.14
C ASP A 132 -16.16 4.35 -22.47
N LEU A 133 -15.01 4.98 -22.76
CA LEU A 133 -14.24 4.68 -23.97
C LEU A 133 -13.85 3.19 -24.00
N ALA A 134 -14.35 2.47 -25.01
CA ALA A 134 -14.06 1.06 -25.21
C ALA A 134 -12.57 0.81 -25.44
N CYS A 135 -12.01 -0.24 -24.84
CA CYS A 135 -10.62 -0.60 -25.00
C CYS A 135 -10.45 -2.09 -25.24
N GLU A 136 -9.96 -2.44 -26.42
CA GLU A 136 -9.74 -3.83 -26.84
C GLU A 136 -8.70 -4.56 -25.98
N HIS A 137 -7.79 -3.83 -25.32
CA HIS A 137 -6.72 -4.40 -24.51
C HIS A 137 -7.15 -4.66 -23.05
N CYS A 138 -7.73 -3.65 -22.39
CA CYS A 138 -7.99 -3.73 -20.94
C CYS A 138 -9.46 -3.84 -20.55
N GLY A 139 -10.39 -3.63 -21.49
CA GLY A 139 -11.83 -3.64 -21.24
C GLY A 139 -12.25 -2.77 -20.06
N GLY A 140 -11.55 -1.67 -19.81
CA GLY A 140 -11.67 -0.89 -18.56
C GLY A 140 -13.07 -0.30 -18.36
N GLU A 141 -13.76 0.02 -19.46
CA GLU A 141 -15.14 0.47 -19.54
C GLU A 141 -16.12 -0.56 -18.96
N THR A 142 -15.81 -1.85 -19.09
CA THR A 142 -16.66 -2.93 -18.57
C THR A 142 -16.64 -3.01 -17.04
N LYS A 143 -15.60 -2.43 -16.41
CA LYS A 143 -15.36 -2.44 -14.96
C LYS A 143 -15.97 -1.25 -14.23
N LEU A 144 -16.50 -0.27 -14.98
CA LEU A 144 -17.23 0.85 -14.40
C LEU A 144 -18.50 0.36 -13.72
N SER A 145 -18.84 0.98 -12.59
CA SER A 145 -20.15 0.82 -11.97
C SER A 145 -21.26 1.33 -12.88
N VAL A 146 -22.50 0.92 -12.60
CA VAL A 146 -23.68 1.41 -13.35
C VAL A 146 -23.78 2.93 -13.30
N THR A 147 -23.48 3.53 -12.15
CA THR A 147 -23.49 4.97 -11.95
C THR A 147 -22.39 5.66 -12.75
N GLU A 148 -21.15 5.16 -12.71
CA GLU A 148 -20.03 5.74 -13.45
C GLU A 148 -20.24 5.67 -14.97
N ARG A 149 -20.80 4.55 -15.47
CA ARG A 149 -21.11 4.40 -16.90
C ARG A 149 -22.16 5.40 -17.38
N ALA A 150 -23.06 5.84 -16.49
CA ALA A 150 -24.07 6.83 -16.81
C ALA A 150 -23.52 8.27 -16.88
N LEU A 151 -22.29 8.52 -16.40
CA LEU A 151 -21.68 9.84 -16.41
C LEU A 151 -21.27 10.25 -17.82
N THR A 152 -21.76 11.41 -18.25
CA THR A 152 -21.28 12.08 -19.45
C THR A 152 -20.04 12.91 -19.16
N THR A 153 -19.32 13.30 -20.21
CA THR A 153 -18.20 14.25 -20.10
C THR A 153 -18.62 15.57 -19.44
N GLN A 154 -19.84 16.04 -19.70
CA GLN A 154 -20.36 17.27 -19.09
C GLN A 154 -20.56 17.09 -17.58
N ASP A 155 -21.05 15.93 -17.13
CA ASP A 155 -21.23 15.64 -15.71
C ASP A 155 -19.88 15.64 -14.97
N ILE A 156 -18.87 14.99 -15.54
CA ILE A 156 -17.53 14.94 -14.94
C ILE A 156 -16.89 16.34 -14.90
N PHE A 157 -17.09 17.15 -15.92
CA PHE A 157 -16.58 18.54 -15.90
C PHE A 157 -17.35 19.40 -14.90
N ALA A 158 -18.66 19.20 -14.77
CA ALA A 158 -19.47 19.84 -13.74
C ALA A 158 -19.02 19.43 -12.34
N PHE A 159 -18.52 18.20 -12.13
CA PHE A 159 -17.90 17.81 -10.86
C PHE A 159 -16.63 18.61 -10.55
N ALA A 160 -15.79 18.88 -11.55
CA ALA A 160 -14.62 19.73 -11.35
C ALA A 160 -15.02 21.16 -10.97
N ASP A 161 -15.99 21.74 -11.67
CA ASP A 161 -16.49 23.09 -11.39
C ASP A 161 -17.20 23.14 -10.01
N LEU A 162 -18.01 22.13 -9.68
CA LEU A 162 -18.63 22.00 -8.35
C LEU A 162 -17.60 21.88 -7.24
N LEU A 163 -16.51 21.14 -7.45
CA LEU A 163 -15.44 21.01 -6.49
C LEU A 163 -14.70 22.34 -6.27
N LEU A 164 -14.49 23.13 -7.33
CA LEU A 164 -13.93 24.49 -7.24
C LEU A 164 -14.86 25.44 -6.47
N ASP A 165 -16.16 25.38 -6.73
CA ASP A 165 -17.15 26.26 -6.11
C ASP A 165 -17.45 25.90 -4.65
N LYS A 166 -17.68 24.61 -4.37
CA LYS A 166 -18.09 24.10 -3.05
C LYS A 166 -16.91 23.67 -2.19
N GLN A 167 -15.70 23.64 -2.74
CA GLN A 167 -14.46 23.16 -2.08
C GLN A 167 -14.44 21.66 -1.75
N THR A 168 -15.57 20.96 -1.86
CA THR A 168 -15.73 19.54 -1.54
C THR A 168 -16.66 18.84 -2.53
N LEU A 169 -16.38 17.59 -2.86
CA LEU A 169 -17.19 16.73 -3.71
C LEU A 169 -17.27 15.33 -3.09
N HIS A 170 -18.48 14.78 -2.97
CA HIS A 170 -18.68 13.41 -2.50
C HIS A 170 -18.91 12.48 -3.70
N LEU A 171 -18.16 11.38 -3.77
CA LEU A 171 -18.25 10.33 -4.77
C LEU A 171 -18.87 9.09 -4.11
N PRO A 172 -20.18 8.82 -4.31
CA PRO A 172 -20.90 7.78 -3.57
C PRO A 172 -20.37 6.37 -3.84
N ASP A 173 -20.09 6.03 -5.09
CA ASP A 173 -19.66 4.67 -5.47
C ASP A 173 -18.24 4.34 -4.98
N ASP A 174 -17.37 5.36 -4.90
CA ASP A 174 -16.01 5.24 -4.36
C ASP A 174 -15.96 5.40 -2.83
N ASN A 175 -17.10 5.70 -2.20
CA ASN A 175 -17.22 6.08 -0.80
C ASN A 175 -16.14 7.12 -0.37
N MET A 176 -15.82 8.04 -1.28
CA MET A 176 -14.71 8.97 -1.15
C MET A 176 -15.20 10.41 -1.21
N THR A 177 -14.68 11.24 -0.33
CA THR A 177 -14.89 12.69 -0.37
C THR A 177 -13.59 13.35 -0.81
N LEU A 178 -13.68 14.14 -1.89
CA LEU A 178 -12.61 14.96 -2.43
C LEU A 178 -12.75 16.39 -1.91
N SER A 179 -11.63 17.07 -1.68
CA SER A 179 -11.61 18.44 -1.21
C SER A 179 -10.38 19.20 -1.70
N ILE A 180 -10.53 20.51 -1.93
CA ILE A 180 -9.42 21.39 -2.35
C ILE A 180 -8.61 21.85 -1.14
N ALA A 181 -9.29 22.11 -0.03
CA ALA A 181 -8.65 22.50 1.23
C ALA A 181 -8.49 21.30 2.15
N GLN A 182 -7.44 21.33 2.98
CA GLN A 182 -7.25 20.31 4.01
C GLN A 182 -8.46 20.33 4.95
N PRO A 183 -9.13 19.19 5.20
CA PRO A 183 -10.23 19.16 6.13
C PRO A 183 -9.76 19.41 7.56
N GLY A 184 -10.63 20.02 8.35
CA GLY A 184 -10.31 20.55 9.68
C GLY A 184 -9.95 19.51 10.75
N ASN A 185 -9.94 18.21 10.44
CA ASN A 185 -9.56 17.18 11.40
C ASN A 185 -8.03 17.04 11.48
N VAL A 186 -7.41 17.83 12.36
CA VAL A 186 -5.95 17.90 12.59
C VAL A 186 -5.34 16.56 13.07
N MET A 187 -6.17 15.59 13.48
CA MET A 187 -5.70 14.35 14.09
C MET A 187 -5.33 13.24 13.09
N GLU A 188 -5.77 13.36 11.84
CA GLU A 188 -5.47 12.38 10.79
C GLU A 188 -4.42 12.89 9.82
N ARG A 189 -3.63 11.95 9.27
CA ARG A 189 -2.65 12.31 8.24
C ARG A 189 -3.43 12.63 6.97
N PRO A 190 -3.15 13.76 6.30
CA PRO A 190 -3.76 14.06 5.01
C PRO A 190 -3.43 12.96 3.99
N ALA A 191 -4.44 12.54 3.24
CA ALA A 191 -4.28 11.77 2.02
C ALA A 191 -4.58 12.69 0.84
N ILE A 192 -3.74 12.64 -0.20
CA ILE A 192 -3.90 13.43 -1.40
C ILE A 192 -3.79 12.58 -2.67
N ILE A 193 -4.53 13.00 -3.69
CA ILE A 193 -4.42 12.53 -5.07
C ILE A 193 -3.76 13.65 -5.87
N VAL A 194 -2.68 13.33 -6.57
CA VAL A 194 -1.92 14.32 -7.36
C VAL A 194 -2.59 14.50 -8.72
N CYS A 195 -2.97 15.74 -9.03
CA CYS A 195 -3.54 16.11 -10.33
C CYS A 195 -2.46 16.44 -11.35
N ASN A 196 -1.29 16.93 -10.89
CA ASN A 196 -0.16 17.26 -11.74
C ASN A 196 1.10 16.47 -11.33
N PRO A 197 1.33 15.27 -11.90
CA PRO A 197 2.50 14.45 -11.58
C PRO A 197 3.83 15.19 -11.78
N ASN A 198 3.91 16.09 -12.78
CA ASN A 198 5.12 16.88 -13.06
C ASN A 198 5.48 17.87 -11.95
N ALA A 199 4.51 18.24 -11.11
CA ALA A 199 4.74 19.14 -9.99
C ALA A 199 5.12 18.43 -8.68
N LEU A 200 5.15 17.08 -8.66
CA LEU A 200 5.36 16.29 -7.44
C LEU A 200 6.64 16.68 -6.69
N ASN A 201 7.78 16.74 -7.40
CA ASN A 201 9.08 17.14 -6.82
C ASN A 201 9.07 18.57 -6.25
N GLY A 202 8.16 19.42 -6.72
CA GLY A 202 8.01 20.79 -6.24
C GLY A 202 7.50 20.88 -4.80
N TYR A 203 6.79 19.85 -4.32
CA TYR A 203 6.14 19.85 -3.00
C TYR A 203 6.62 18.75 -2.05
N PHE A 204 7.25 17.69 -2.58
CA PHE A 204 7.65 16.52 -1.81
C PHE A 204 9.12 16.19 -1.98
N ASN A 205 9.72 15.66 -0.91
CA ASN A 205 11.01 14.98 -1.00
C ASN A 205 10.74 13.55 -1.48
N VAL A 206 10.90 13.32 -2.78
CA VAL A 206 10.69 12.01 -3.41
C VAL A 206 11.98 11.46 -4.00
N THR A 207 12.10 10.15 -3.92
CA THR A 207 13.14 9.37 -4.60
C THR A 207 12.63 8.87 -5.93
N GLU A 208 13.53 8.54 -6.86
CA GLU A 208 13.19 7.94 -8.15
C GLU A 208 12.32 6.69 -7.98
N GLN A 209 12.66 5.82 -7.03
CA GLN A 209 11.90 4.62 -6.69
C GLN A 209 10.44 4.94 -6.31
N GLN A 210 10.21 6.02 -5.56
CA GLN A 210 8.86 6.44 -5.19
C GLN A 210 8.08 7.00 -6.37
N VAL A 211 8.73 7.73 -7.29
CA VAL A 211 8.10 8.22 -8.52
C VAL A 211 7.69 7.04 -9.41
N LEU A 212 8.60 6.08 -9.61
CA LEU A 212 8.33 4.86 -10.37
C LEU A 212 7.18 4.06 -9.75
N ALA A 213 7.16 3.92 -8.42
CA ALA A 213 6.09 3.23 -7.73
C ALA A 213 4.73 3.94 -7.88
N LEU A 214 4.65 5.27 -7.73
CA LEU A 214 3.40 6.01 -7.96
C LEU A 214 2.90 5.87 -9.41
N SER A 215 3.83 5.75 -10.36
CA SER A 215 3.54 5.56 -11.78
C SER A 215 3.21 4.12 -12.17
N SER A 216 3.43 3.13 -11.28
CA SER A 216 3.22 1.72 -11.59
C SER A 216 1.76 1.39 -11.93
N ILE A 217 1.51 0.19 -12.45
CA ILE A 217 0.17 -0.32 -12.77
C ILE A 217 -0.74 -0.40 -11.54
N GLU A 218 -0.20 -0.61 -10.34
CA GLU A 218 -0.97 -0.73 -9.10
C GLU A 218 -1.40 0.62 -8.50
N LYS A 219 -0.80 1.74 -8.95
CA LYS A 219 -1.08 3.10 -8.46
C LYS A 219 -1.14 3.18 -6.92
N PRO A 220 -0.07 2.77 -6.22
CA PRO A 220 -0.07 2.69 -4.77
C PRO A 220 -0.15 4.05 -4.10
N CYS A 221 -0.61 4.04 -2.85
CA CYS A 221 -0.54 5.18 -1.95
C CYS A 221 0.74 5.10 -1.11
N LEU A 222 1.62 6.09 -1.26
CA LEU A 222 2.93 6.18 -0.59
C LEU A 222 2.93 7.24 0.51
N LYS A 223 3.79 7.05 1.51
CA LYS A 223 4.04 8.07 2.55
C LYS A 223 5.21 8.95 2.14
N LEU A 224 4.94 10.22 1.87
CA LEU A 224 5.94 11.17 1.42
C LEU A 224 6.12 12.30 2.41
N HIS A 225 7.37 12.76 2.56
CA HIS A 225 7.68 13.96 3.31
C HIS A 225 7.51 15.19 2.42
N THR A 226 6.89 16.23 2.95
CA THR A 226 6.83 17.52 2.27
C THR A 226 8.17 18.24 2.36
N ASN A 227 8.50 18.98 1.30
CA ASN A 227 9.60 19.94 1.32
C ASN A 227 9.10 21.30 1.85
N GLU A 228 9.91 22.36 1.78
CA GLU A 228 9.53 23.69 2.27
C GLU A 228 8.28 24.28 1.57
N SER A 229 8.13 24.05 0.27
CA SER A 229 6.97 24.50 -0.51
C SER A 229 5.74 23.69 -0.13
N GLY A 230 5.88 22.36 -0.03
CA GLY A 230 4.80 21.48 0.45
C GLY A 230 4.35 21.82 1.86
N MET A 231 5.27 22.15 2.77
CA MET A 231 4.94 22.58 4.13
C MET A 231 4.12 23.88 4.16
N ARG A 232 4.39 24.82 3.25
CA ARG A 232 3.61 26.07 3.13
C ARG A 232 2.18 25.83 2.65
N CYS A 233 2.00 24.95 1.66
CA CYS A 233 0.70 24.72 1.03
C CYS A 233 -0.15 23.66 1.74
N ILE A 234 0.46 22.52 2.11
CA ILE A 234 -0.22 21.34 2.66
C ILE A 234 -0.23 21.34 4.19
N LYS A 235 0.68 22.11 4.83
CA LYS A 235 0.75 22.26 6.29
C LYS A 235 0.89 20.95 7.07
N ALA A 236 1.42 19.90 6.43
CA ALA A 236 1.69 18.61 7.05
C ALA A 236 3.07 18.08 6.64
N PRO A 237 3.91 17.61 7.58
CA PRO A 237 5.27 17.13 7.31
C PRO A 237 5.33 15.74 6.65
N LEU A 238 4.23 15.00 6.70
CA LEU A 238 4.11 13.66 6.15
C LEU A 238 2.69 13.49 5.61
N VAL A 239 2.58 13.03 4.37
CA VAL A 239 1.32 12.97 3.61
C VAL A 239 1.23 11.59 2.94
N ASP A 240 0.02 11.03 2.92
CA ASP A 240 -0.29 9.85 2.11
C ASP A 240 -0.58 10.36 0.67
N VAL A 241 0.17 9.92 -0.35
CA VAL A 241 0.14 10.46 -1.71
C VAL A 241 -0.15 9.34 -2.71
N GLN A 242 -1.07 9.57 -3.66
CA GLN A 242 -1.43 8.62 -4.71
C GLN A 242 -1.58 9.34 -6.06
N PHE A 243 -1.40 8.61 -7.16
CA PHE A 243 -1.84 9.04 -8.50
C PHE A 243 -3.25 8.48 -8.78
N ALA A 244 -3.92 9.02 -9.80
CA ALA A 244 -5.22 8.50 -10.21
C ALA A 244 -5.16 7.01 -10.57
N ASP A 245 -6.05 6.22 -9.98
CA ASP A 245 -6.15 4.77 -10.12
C ASP A 245 -7.45 4.30 -10.82
N SER A 246 -8.41 5.22 -11.02
CA SER A 246 -9.64 4.99 -11.77
C SER A 246 -9.74 5.90 -13.01
N ARG A 247 -10.60 5.51 -13.97
CA ARG A 247 -10.87 6.33 -15.16
C ARG A 247 -11.46 7.69 -14.79
N LEU A 248 -12.41 7.72 -13.85
CA LEU A 248 -13.01 8.94 -13.34
C LEU A 248 -11.95 9.86 -12.73
N MET A 249 -11.07 9.33 -11.88
CA MET A 249 -10.00 10.13 -11.26
C MET A 249 -8.99 10.65 -12.27
N ALA A 250 -8.66 9.88 -13.31
CA ALA A 250 -7.75 10.34 -14.35
C ALA A 250 -8.32 11.55 -15.12
N ILE A 251 -9.60 11.50 -15.51
CA ILE A 251 -10.28 12.61 -16.18
C ILE A 251 -10.40 13.83 -15.25
N LEU A 252 -10.88 13.61 -14.02
CA LEU A 252 -11.11 14.69 -13.06
C LEU A 252 -9.81 15.40 -12.69
N CYS A 253 -8.74 14.64 -12.44
CA CYS A 253 -7.42 15.18 -12.15
C CYS A 253 -6.89 16.03 -13.30
N GLU A 254 -7.03 15.56 -14.54
CA GLU A 254 -6.59 16.32 -15.71
C GLU A 254 -7.40 17.62 -15.86
N ARG A 255 -8.72 17.55 -15.71
CA ARG A 255 -9.58 18.73 -15.79
C ARG A 255 -9.23 19.77 -14.73
N LEU A 256 -8.92 19.34 -13.51
CA LEU A 256 -8.51 20.21 -12.41
C LEU A 256 -7.09 20.77 -12.61
N ARG A 257 -6.19 19.99 -13.22
CA ARG A 257 -4.85 20.45 -13.63
C ARG A 257 -4.95 21.62 -14.60
N GLN A 258 -5.85 21.56 -15.58
CA GLN A 258 -6.11 22.69 -16.49
C GLN A 258 -6.56 23.97 -15.76
N LYS A 259 -7.19 23.81 -14.59
CA LYS A 259 -7.65 24.90 -13.72
C LYS A 259 -6.59 25.34 -12.69
N GLY A 260 -5.38 24.80 -12.77
CA GLY A 260 -4.26 25.15 -11.89
C GLY A 260 -4.23 24.42 -10.55
N ILE A 261 -5.05 23.38 -10.38
CA ILE A 261 -5.05 22.54 -9.17
C ILE A 261 -4.01 21.44 -9.32
N ASN A 262 -3.06 21.36 -8.37
CA ASN A 262 -1.99 20.36 -8.42
C ASN A 262 -2.31 19.08 -7.64
N TRP A 263 -3.23 19.13 -6.68
CA TRP A 263 -3.66 17.97 -5.89
C TRP A 263 -5.05 18.18 -5.29
N LEU A 264 -5.67 17.07 -4.87
CA LEU A 264 -6.89 17.02 -4.09
C LEU A 264 -6.63 16.28 -2.79
N TYR A 265 -7.28 16.69 -1.71
CA TYR A 265 -7.36 15.89 -0.48
C TYR A 265 -8.46 14.85 -0.62
N SER A 266 -8.15 13.59 -0.32
CA SER A 266 -9.09 12.47 -0.35
C SER A 266 -9.37 11.95 1.07
N HIS A 267 -10.63 11.68 1.34
CA HIS A 267 -11.11 11.14 2.61
C HIS A 267 -12.04 9.97 2.32
N SER A 268 -11.65 8.76 2.73
CA SER A 268 -12.57 7.63 2.73
C SER A 268 -13.62 7.88 3.81
N ASN A 269 -14.89 7.90 3.45
CA ASN A 269 -15.95 8.03 4.44
C ASN A 269 -16.11 6.71 5.20
N GLN A 270 -16.84 6.72 6.32
CA GLN A 270 -17.03 5.51 7.12
C GLN A 270 -17.60 4.37 6.28
N PRO A 271 -17.21 3.12 6.57
CA PRO A 271 -17.60 2.03 5.70
C PRO A 271 -19.12 1.74 5.75
N GLY A 272 -19.85 1.97 4.64
CA GLY A 272 -21.13 1.32 4.27
C GLY A 272 -20.99 -0.12 3.72
N GLU A 273 -21.97 -0.66 2.99
CA GLU A 273 -21.95 -2.06 2.50
C GLU A 273 -21.33 -2.24 1.10
N HIS A 274 -21.01 -1.14 0.41
CA HIS A 274 -20.45 -1.13 -0.94
C HIS A 274 -19.14 -0.33 -0.96
N HIS A 275 -18.01 -0.96 -0.59
CA HIS A 275 -16.69 -0.32 -0.73
C HIS A 275 -15.96 -0.81 -1.95
N GLY A 276 -15.46 0.14 -2.74
CA GLY A 276 -14.26 -0.08 -3.55
C GLY A 276 -13.09 -0.55 -2.67
N ASN A 277 -12.14 -1.27 -3.25
CA ASN A 277 -10.98 -1.75 -2.51
C ASN A 277 -10.19 -0.55 -1.92
N PRO A 278 -9.78 -0.59 -0.64
CA PRO A 278 -8.96 0.47 -0.07
C PRO A 278 -7.66 0.61 -0.87
N PRO A 279 -7.09 1.83 -0.98
CA PRO A 279 -5.91 2.06 -1.79
C PRO A 279 -4.74 1.19 -1.32
N LEU A 280 -3.98 0.64 -2.26
CA LEU A 280 -2.79 -0.16 -1.96
C LEU A 280 -1.73 0.71 -1.28
N LYS A 281 -1.64 0.64 0.04
CA LYS A 281 -0.64 1.42 0.79
C LYS A 281 0.68 0.67 0.85
N LEU A 282 1.76 1.28 0.36
CA LEU A 282 3.09 0.66 0.37
C LEU A 282 4.08 1.39 1.29
N ALA A 283 5.07 0.65 1.77
CA ALA A 283 6.25 1.18 2.42
C ALA A 283 7.51 0.59 1.79
N TRP A 284 8.57 1.39 1.69
CA TRP A 284 9.88 0.94 1.22
C TRP A 284 10.72 0.48 2.41
N ILE A 285 11.02 -0.82 2.46
CA ILE A 285 11.76 -1.44 3.57
C ILE A 285 12.79 -2.39 2.96
N ASN A 286 14.06 -2.26 3.34
CA ASN A 286 15.16 -3.11 2.86
C ASN A 286 15.20 -3.23 1.33
N GLN A 287 15.09 -2.10 0.63
CA GLN A 287 15.08 -2.03 -0.83
C GLN A 287 13.93 -2.80 -1.50
N ARG A 288 12.81 -2.99 -0.79
CA ARG A 288 11.62 -3.65 -1.33
C ARG A 288 10.35 -2.94 -0.94
N TRP A 289 9.36 -3.01 -1.82
CA TRP A 289 8.00 -2.58 -1.50
C TRP A 289 7.33 -3.63 -0.61
N VAL A 290 6.67 -3.15 0.45
CA VAL A 290 5.90 -3.97 1.36
C VAL A 290 4.49 -3.41 1.43
N ALA A 291 3.50 -4.23 1.09
CA ALA A 291 2.09 -3.88 1.23
C ALA A 291 1.72 -3.74 2.70
N LYS A 292 1.11 -2.61 3.05
CA LYS A 292 0.38 -2.47 4.30
C LYS A 292 -0.99 -3.12 4.12
N GLN A 293 -1.06 -4.41 4.39
CA GLN A 293 -2.33 -5.14 4.32
C GLN A 293 -3.28 -4.65 5.42
N GLN A 294 -4.49 -4.25 5.02
CA GLN A 294 -5.63 -4.29 5.94
C GLN A 294 -6.12 -5.73 6.01
N VAL A 295 -6.35 -6.24 7.21
CA VAL A 295 -6.85 -7.61 7.40
C VAL A 295 -8.30 -7.66 6.92
N ALA A 296 -8.53 -8.12 5.69
CA ALA A 296 -9.85 -8.46 5.17
C ALA A 296 -10.23 -9.88 5.62
N ALA A 297 -11.50 -10.25 5.55
CA ALA A 297 -11.94 -11.63 5.73
C ALA A 297 -11.28 -12.55 4.67
N GLY A 298 -10.96 -13.78 5.03
CA GLY A 298 -10.26 -14.68 4.12
C GLY A 298 -10.21 -16.13 4.58
N GLN A 299 -9.55 -16.97 3.78
CA GLN A 299 -9.23 -18.34 4.16
C GLN A 299 -7.80 -18.71 3.76
N CYS A 300 -7.18 -19.59 4.54
CA CYS A 300 -5.88 -20.17 4.22
C CYS A 300 -5.84 -21.65 4.59
N ILE A 301 -4.85 -22.35 4.05
CA ILE A 301 -4.54 -23.73 4.43
C ILE A 301 -3.48 -23.67 5.54
N SER A 302 -3.84 -24.13 6.73
CA SER A 302 -2.91 -24.32 7.84
C SER A 302 -1.98 -25.50 7.55
N GLN A 303 -0.68 -25.23 7.64
CA GLN A 303 0.33 -26.28 7.55
C GLN A 303 0.44 -27.12 8.83
N PHE A 304 0.03 -26.54 9.96
CA PHE A 304 0.08 -27.17 11.28
C PHE A 304 -1.34 -27.45 11.78
N PRO A 305 -1.54 -28.51 12.59
CA PRO A 305 -2.83 -28.73 13.23
C PRO A 305 -3.18 -27.51 14.09
N ALA A 306 -4.42 -27.02 13.94
CA ALA A 306 -4.93 -25.97 14.81
C ALA A 306 -4.99 -26.50 16.25
N LEU A 307 -4.63 -25.67 17.23
CA LEU A 307 -4.76 -26.02 18.65
C LEU A 307 -6.22 -25.98 19.12
N HIS A 308 -7.05 -25.17 18.44
CA HIS A 308 -8.45 -24.93 18.75
C HIS A 308 -9.27 -24.88 17.46
N ASP A 309 -10.54 -25.30 17.54
CA ASP A 309 -11.47 -25.23 16.41
C ASP A 309 -11.95 -23.82 16.13
N GLU A 310 -11.93 -22.95 17.15
CA GLU A 310 -12.26 -21.54 17.03
C GLU A 310 -11.31 -20.70 17.88
N ALA A 311 -10.90 -19.55 17.34
CA ALA A 311 -10.12 -18.55 18.05
C ALA A 311 -10.69 -17.16 17.76
N GLN A 312 -10.88 -16.36 18.81
CA GLN A 312 -11.36 -15.00 18.70
C GLN A 312 -10.32 -14.02 19.25
N SER A 313 -10.13 -12.90 18.55
CA SER A 313 -9.29 -11.80 19.02
C SER A 313 -9.98 -10.47 18.76
N LEU A 314 -9.97 -9.59 19.74
CA LEU A 314 -10.45 -8.22 19.62
C LEU A 314 -9.24 -7.31 19.51
N ILE A 315 -9.19 -6.45 18.49
CA ILE A 315 -8.14 -5.44 18.33
C ILE A 315 -8.82 -4.12 17.96
N SER A 316 -8.87 -3.17 18.91
CA SER A 316 -9.65 -1.95 18.74
C SER A 316 -11.11 -2.31 18.46
N ASN A 317 -11.76 -1.62 17.53
CA ASN A 317 -13.11 -1.83 17.08
C ASN A 317 -13.27 -2.98 16.07
N LEU A 318 -12.33 -3.94 16.04
CA LEU A 318 -12.37 -5.09 15.14
C LEU A 318 -12.31 -6.39 15.93
N ALA A 319 -13.31 -7.25 15.73
CA ALA A 319 -13.31 -8.63 16.19
C ALA A 319 -12.86 -9.54 15.04
N TYR A 320 -11.82 -10.33 15.29
CA TYR A 320 -11.30 -11.35 14.41
C TYR A 320 -11.73 -12.71 14.92
N THR A 321 -12.46 -13.46 14.11
CA THR A 321 -12.83 -14.84 14.43
C THR A 321 -12.19 -15.74 13.40
N ALA A 322 -11.36 -16.69 13.85
CA ALA A 322 -10.78 -17.75 13.05
C ALA A 322 -11.46 -19.09 13.39
N THR A 323 -11.92 -19.82 12.39
CA THR A 323 -12.54 -21.15 12.55
C THR A 323 -11.81 -22.20 11.73
N SER A 324 -11.56 -23.34 12.34
CA SER A 324 -11.08 -24.58 11.72
C SER A 324 -12.27 -25.52 11.55
N LYS A 325 -12.57 -25.95 10.32
CA LYS A 325 -13.68 -26.88 10.07
C LYS A 325 -13.21 -28.33 10.13
N GLY A 326 -13.40 -28.99 11.27
CA GLY A 326 -13.15 -30.44 11.44
C GLY A 326 -11.71 -30.86 11.15
N SER A 327 -11.50 -32.05 10.60
CA SER A 327 -10.17 -32.57 10.21
C SER A 327 -9.53 -31.83 9.02
N SER A 328 -10.17 -30.79 8.50
CA SER A 328 -9.69 -30.07 7.34
C SER A 328 -8.66 -29.01 7.73
N LYS A 329 -7.59 -28.90 6.93
CA LYS A 329 -6.48 -27.96 7.15
C LYS A 329 -6.87 -26.50 6.87
N PHE A 330 -8.14 -26.13 6.84
CA PHE A 330 -8.55 -24.79 6.40
C PHE A 330 -8.88 -23.90 7.60
N ILE A 331 -8.24 -22.74 7.67
CA ILE A 331 -8.57 -21.67 8.61
C ILE A 331 -9.33 -20.60 7.83
N ARG A 332 -10.54 -20.26 8.28
CA ARG A 332 -11.29 -19.10 7.78
C ARG A 332 -11.29 -18.02 8.83
N TRP A 333 -11.07 -16.77 8.44
CA TRP A 333 -11.20 -15.64 9.34
C TRP A 333 -12.12 -14.56 8.81
N GLN A 334 -12.77 -13.86 9.74
CA GLN A 334 -13.62 -12.70 9.48
C GLN A 334 -13.23 -11.57 10.41
N ALA A 335 -13.32 -10.34 9.91
CA ALA A 335 -13.15 -9.13 10.70
C ALA A 335 -14.50 -8.42 10.80
N MET A 336 -15.02 -8.23 12.01
CA MET A 336 -16.30 -7.57 12.27
C MET A 336 -16.07 -6.29 13.07
N HIS A 337 -16.74 -5.20 12.69
CA HIS A 337 -16.72 -3.99 13.47
C HIS A 337 -17.51 -4.17 14.77
N THR A 338 -16.88 -3.83 15.91
CA THR A 338 -17.53 -3.87 17.22
C THR A 338 -17.43 -2.51 17.90
N GLN A 339 -18.35 -2.23 18.81
CA GLN A 339 -18.32 -1.00 19.62
C GLN A 339 -17.28 -1.05 20.75
N ASN A 340 -16.68 -2.21 21.00
CA ASN A 340 -15.67 -2.41 22.04
C ASN A 340 -14.31 -1.94 21.54
N GLN A 341 -13.56 -1.22 22.39
CA GLN A 341 -12.17 -0.80 22.11
C GLN A 341 -11.14 -1.65 22.86
N GLU A 342 -11.57 -2.74 23.50
CA GLU A 342 -10.65 -3.61 24.22
C GLU A 342 -9.79 -4.44 23.26
N VAL A 343 -8.62 -4.85 23.77
CA VAL A 343 -7.70 -5.70 23.02
C VAL A 343 -7.56 -7.02 23.75
N LEU A 344 -7.99 -8.10 23.11
CA LEU A 344 -8.01 -9.46 23.65
C LEU A 344 -7.47 -10.47 22.61
N PRO A 345 -6.63 -11.45 22.98
CA PRO A 345 -5.95 -11.57 24.27
C PRO A 345 -4.83 -10.51 24.43
N LYS A 346 -4.57 -10.09 25.66
CA LYS A 346 -3.60 -9.02 25.99
C LYS A 346 -2.13 -9.41 25.79
N THR A 347 -1.81 -10.70 25.63
CA THR A 347 -0.44 -11.22 25.90
C THR A 347 0.23 -12.04 24.79
N HIS A 348 -0.39 -12.23 23.61
CA HIS A 348 0.17 -13.15 22.61
C HIS A 348 0.21 -12.65 21.15
N ALA A 349 -0.13 -11.39 20.81
CA ALA A 349 -0.21 -11.05 19.39
C ALA A 349 1.14 -11.10 18.66
N ALA A 350 2.25 -10.76 19.32
CA ALA A 350 3.58 -10.93 18.73
C ALA A 350 3.87 -12.40 18.42
N GLN A 351 3.60 -13.29 19.37
CA GLN A 351 3.74 -14.73 19.18
C GLN A 351 2.81 -15.26 18.07
N CYS A 352 1.54 -14.83 18.04
CA CYS A 352 0.60 -15.18 16.98
C CYS A 352 1.08 -14.70 15.60
N ALA A 353 1.59 -13.47 15.51
CA ALA A 353 2.14 -12.91 14.28
C ALA A 353 3.38 -13.70 13.80
N MET A 354 4.26 -14.10 14.72
CA MET A 354 5.40 -14.96 14.41
C MET A 354 4.95 -16.31 13.84
N LEU A 355 4.03 -16.99 14.52
CA LEU A 355 3.53 -18.31 14.10
C LEU A 355 2.76 -18.23 12.77
N ALA A 356 1.98 -17.18 12.55
CA ALA A 356 1.30 -16.93 11.28
C ALA A 356 2.30 -16.67 10.14
N GLY A 357 3.35 -15.88 10.39
CA GLY A 357 4.42 -15.65 9.43
C GLY A 357 5.17 -16.94 9.05
N LEU A 358 5.41 -17.82 10.02
CA LEU A 358 6.01 -19.12 9.81
C LEU A 358 5.07 -20.08 9.04
N GLN A 359 3.76 -19.99 9.24
CA GLN A 359 2.74 -20.73 8.47
C GLN A 359 2.65 -20.30 7.01
N ALA A 360 2.87 -19.01 6.71
CA ALA A 360 2.78 -18.47 5.36
C ALA A 360 3.94 -18.92 4.45
N GLN A 361 5.06 -19.38 5.02
CA GLN A 361 6.21 -19.88 4.26
C GLN A 361 5.92 -21.35 3.85
N THR A 362 5.71 -21.62 2.55
CA THR A 362 5.40 -22.98 2.05
C THR A 362 6.40 -23.42 0.96
N PRO A 363 7.17 -24.53 1.10
CA PRO A 363 7.36 -25.40 2.28
C PRO A 363 8.82 -25.36 2.84
N PRO A 364 9.05 -25.50 4.16
CA PRO A 364 10.38 -25.76 4.68
C PRO A 364 10.76 -27.26 4.55
N PRO A 365 12.07 -27.57 4.45
CA PRO A 365 12.58 -28.93 4.29
C PRO A 365 12.30 -29.77 5.54
N LYS A 366 11.48 -30.83 5.42
CA LYS A 366 11.34 -31.98 6.35
C LYS A 366 11.19 -31.71 7.87
N CYS A 367 11.11 -30.46 8.34
CA CYS A 367 11.09 -30.15 9.77
C CYS A 367 9.67 -29.96 10.27
N LYS A 368 9.24 -30.86 11.17
CA LYS A 368 7.88 -30.91 11.72
C LYS A 368 7.52 -29.76 12.69
N LYS A 369 8.45 -28.86 13.00
CA LYS A 369 8.22 -27.66 13.85
C LYS A 369 9.16 -26.52 13.41
N PRO A 370 8.70 -25.27 13.37
CA PRO A 370 9.57 -24.12 13.16
C PRO A 370 10.60 -24.02 14.29
N LYS A 371 11.83 -23.62 13.96
CA LYS A 371 12.95 -23.49 14.88
C LYS A 371 13.71 -22.22 14.57
N ASN A 372 14.22 -21.53 15.59
CA ASN A 372 15.08 -20.35 15.45
C ASN A 372 14.45 -19.23 14.63
N ALA A 373 13.37 -18.65 15.12
CA ALA A 373 12.71 -17.50 14.50
C ALA A 373 12.69 -16.30 15.46
N ALA A 374 12.60 -15.10 14.91
CA ALA A 374 12.32 -13.90 15.69
C ALA A 374 11.34 -13.02 14.93
N VAL A 375 10.44 -12.37 15.66
CA VAL A 375 9.50 -11.40 15.12
C VAL A 375 9.76 -10.03 15.74
N LEU A 376 9.75 -9.01 14.89
CA LEU A 376 9.62 -7.62 15.31
C LEU A 376 8.15 -7.23 15.19
N PHE A 377 7.46 -7.18 16.32
CA PHE A 377 6.04 -6.88 16.36
C PHE A 377 5.80 -5.41 16.71
N PHE A 378 5.16 -4.69 15.79
CA PHE A 378 4.75 -3.30 15.99
C PHE A 378 3.24 -3.20 15.88
N SER A 379 2.59 -2.73 16.94
CA SER A 379 1.13 -2.56 16.99
C SER A 379 0.75 -1.15 17.44
N ARG A 380 -0.41 -0.67 17.00
CA ARG A 380 -1.04 0.54 17.58
C ARG A 380 -1.87 0.23 18.83
N TYR A 381 -2.18 -1.04 19.03
CA TYR A 381 -3.16 -1.49 20.01
C TYR A 381 -2.55 -2.43 21.06
N GLN A 382 -1.35 -2.94 20.80
CA GLN A 382 -0.58 -3.76 21.73
C GLN A 382 0.84 -3.22 21.87
N ALA A 383 1.55 -3.69 22.90
CA ALA A 383 2.94 -3.36 23.09
C ALA A 383 3.78 -3.77 21.87
N SER A 384 4.73 -2.93 21.49
CA SER A 384 5.73 -3.31 20.48
C SER A 384 6.73 -4.26 21.15
N GLN A 385 6.91 -5.44 20.57
CA GLN A 385 7.63 -6.55 21.18
C GLN A 385 8.60 -7.19 20.20
N ILE A 386 9.69 -7.75 20.72
CA ILE A 386 10.56 -8.68 20.02
C ILE A 386 10.38 -10.03 20.70
N VAL A 387 9.87 -11.01 19.96
CA VAL A 387 9.67 -12.38 20.46
C VAL A 387 10.53 -13.32 19.62
N SER A 388 11.27 -14.20 20.28
CA SER A 388 12.07 -15.27 19.65
C SER A 388 11.43 -16.64 19.88
N LEU A 389 11.69 -17.55 18.95
CA LEU A 389 11.38 -18.98 19.02
C LEU A 389 12.70 -19.73 18.94
N ASP A 390 13.02 -20.53 19.96
CA ASP A 390 14.27 -21.29 20.00
C ASP A 390 14.24 -22.58 19.15
N GLY A 391 15.30 -23.37 19.23
CA GLY A 391 15.43 -24.66 18.52
C GLY A 391 14.54 -25.79 19.07
N GLN A 392 13.94 -25.59 20.26
CA GLN A 392 13.01 -26.52 20.90
C GLN A 392 11.54 -26.13 20.65
N GLY A 393 11.30 -24.95 20.06
CA GLY A 393 9.97 -24.41 19.81
C GLY A 393 9.39 -23.64 21.01
N GLN A 394 10.23 -23.25 21.98
CA GLN A 394 9.85 -22.38 23.09
C GLN A 394 9.97 -20.91 22.68
N THR A 395 8.98 -20.12 23.09
CA THR A 395 8.94 -18.70 22.80
C THR A 395 9.42 -17.87 23.97
N GLU A 396 10.28 -16.89 23.69
CA GLU A 396 10.82 -15.96 24.68
C GLU A 396 10.54 -14.52 24.27
N LEU A 397 10.12 -13.69 25.22
CA LEU A 397 10.01 -12.24 25.03
C LEU A 397 11.39 -11.61 25.23
N PHE A 398 12.07 -11.28 24.14
CA PHE A 398 13.39 -10.65 24.18
C PHE A 398 13.31 -9.18 24.60
N PHE A 399 12.32 -8.46 24.09
CA PHE A 399 12.14 -7.04 24.38
C PHE A 399 10.67 -6.65 24.31
N GLU A 400 10.22 -5.83 25.25
CA GLU A 400 8.97 -5.11 25.17
C GLU A 400 9.22 -3.62 25.35
N LEU A 401 8.61 -2.81 24.49
CA LEU A 401 8.70 -1.37 24.64
C LEU A 401 7.97 -0.93 25.91
N ALA A 402 8.69 -0.25 26.81
CA ALA A 402 8.14 0.25 28.07
C ALA A 402 6.93 1.16 27.85
N ALA A 403 6.05 1.18 28.85
CA ALA A 403 4.90 2.08 28.87
C ALA A 403 5.36 3.53 28.89
N MET A 404 4.95 4.27 27.86
CA MET A 404 5.19 5.70 27.78
C MET A 404 4.35 6.43 28.84
N PRO A 405 4.85 7.56 29.38
CA PRO A 405 4.13 8.32 30.39
C PRO A 405 2.83 8.89 29.80
N SER A 406 1.79 8.90 30.61
CA SER A 406 0.41 9.25 30.23
C SER A 406 0.11 10.74 30.20
N SER A 407 1.00 11.54 30.78
CA SER A 407 0.86 12.98 30.86
C SER A 407 2.20 13.70 30.82
N GLY A 408 2.16 14.97 30.45
CA GLY A 408 3.26 15.91 30.60
C GLY A 408 3.87 15.94 32.00
N TYR A 409 3.01 15.84 33.02
CA TYR A 409 3.41 15.70 34.41
C TYR A 409 4.27 14.46 34.64
N GLU A 410 3.81 13.29 34.18
CA GLU A 410 4.52 12.03 34.35
C GLU A 410 5.86 12.01 33.60
N ILE A 411 5.93 12.64 32.41
CA ILE A 411 7.20 12.86 31.68
C ILE A 411 8.16 13.69 32.53
N CYS A 412 7.69 14.83 33.05
CA CYS A 412 8.54 15.74 33.85
C CYS A 412 8.99 15.06 35.16
N HIS A 413 8.12 14.26 35.77
CA HIS A 413 8.41 13.50 36.98
C HIS A 413 9.44 12.39 36.72
N LEU A 414 9.31 11.64 35.64
CA LEU A 414 10.29 10.60 35.28
C LEU A 414 11.64 11.21 34.89
N LEU A 415 11.63 12.32 34.14
CA LEU A 415 12.86 13.05 33.79
C LEU A 415 13.54 13.64 35.03
N SER A 416 12.79 14.19 35.99
CA SER A 416 13.36 14.73 37.22
C SER A 416 13.97 13.65 38.12
N GLN A 417 13.51 12.39 38.01
CA GLN A 417 14.05 11.22 38.71
C GLN A 417 15.16 10.50 37.92
N SER A 418 15.38 10.89 36.67
CA SER A 418 16.38 10.30 35.78
C SER A 418 17.73 11.00 35.84
N ARG A 419 18.73 10.40 35.16
CA ARG A 419 20.04 11.03 34.92
C ARG A 419 19.96 12.31 34.08
N GLU A 420 18.85 12.53 33.37
CA GLU A 420 18.61 13.68 32.50
C GLU A 420 17.94 14.87 33.21
N LYS A 421 17.87 14.87 34.55
CA LYS A 421 17.30 15.96 35.35
C LYS A 421 17.87 17.34 34.95
N ALA A 422 19.18 17.43 34.71
CA ALA A 422 19.84 18.67 34.33
C ALA A 422 19.34 19.25 32.98
N LEU A 423 18.93 18.40 32.03
CA LEU A 423 18.30 18.85 30.78
C LEU A 423 16.90 19.40 31.01
N LEU A 424 16.12 18.75 31.87
CA LEU A 424 14.80 19.25 32.26
C LEU A 424 14.89 20.60 32.96
N ASP A 425 15.85 20.78 33.86
CA ASP A 425 16.05 22.02 34.59
C ASP A 425 16.50 23.16 33.65
N LYS A 426 17.41 22.88 32.71
CA LYS A 426 17.78 23.82 31.63
C LYS A 426 16.58 24.20 30.75
N PHE A 427 15.71 23.24 30.41
CA PHE A 427 14.51 23.49 29.64
C PHE A 427 13.53 24.39 30.40
N LYS A 428 13.27 24.12 31.69
CA LYS A 428 12.40 24.95 32.55
C LYS A 428 12.92 26.38 32.70
N GLN A 429 14.25 26.55 32.80
CA GLN A 429 14.89 27.86 32.87
C GLN A 429 14.81 28.63 31.55
N ALA A 430 15.03 27.95 30.41
CA ALA A 430 14.97 28.57 29.09
C ALA A 430 13.52 28.89 28.65
N TYR A 431 12.53 28.12 29.11
CA TYR A 431 11.13 28.25 28.70
C TYR A 431 10.13 28.23 29.90
N PRO A 432 10.19 29.23 30.80
CA PRO A 432 9.37 29.23 32.01
C PRO A 432 7.86 29.32 31.71
N SER A 433 7.47 30.04 30.66
CA SER A 433 6.06 30.19 30.24
C SER A 433 5.50 28.98 29.50
N ALA A 434 6.34 28.12 28.91
CA ALA A 434 5.90 26.92 28.19
C ALA A 434 5.77 25.68 29.08
N THR A 435 6.42 25.71 30.25
CA THR A 435 6.47 24.58 31.19
C THR A 435 5.07 24.16 31.70
N PRO A 436 4.16 25.08 32.07
CA PRO A 436 2.79 24.71 32.48
C PRO A 436 1.99 24.06 31.35
N HIS A 437 2.16 24.51 30.10
CA HIS A 437 1.49 23.94 28.94
C HIS A 437 1.98 22.52 28.62
N CYS A 438 3.27 22.24 28.83
CA CYS A 438 3.81 20.89 28.70
C CYS A 438 3.20 19.93 29.73
N LEU A 439 2.90 20.37 30.95
CA LEU A 439 2.35 19.52 32.02
C LEU A 439 0.90 19.08 31.75
N ILE A 440 0.13 19.90 31.03
CA ILE A 440 -1.30 19.65 30.72
C ILE A 440 -1.47 18.69 29.53
N LEU A 441 -0.39 18.31 28.83
CA LEU A 441 -0.44 17.36 27.73
C LEU A 441 -0.96 16.00 28.21
N SER A 442 -2.16 15.60 27.79
CA SER A 442 -2.66 14.24 27.92
C SER A 442 -2.24 13.39 26.71
N SER A 443 -1.89 12.12 26.93
CA SER A 443 -1.66 11.15 25.86
C SER A 443 -2.77 10.10 25.77
N LEU A 444 -2.79 9.39 24.63
CA LEU A 444 -3.75 8.34 24.29
C LEU A 444 -3.71 7.11 25.23
N PRO A 445 -4.76 6.27 25.23
CA PRO A 445 -4.92 5.16 26.17
C PRO A 445 -3.88 4.03 26.07
N ILE A 446 -3.17 3.85 24.95
CA ILE A 446 -2.22 2.75 24.74
C ILE A 446 -0.78 3.28 24.64
N ARG A 447 0.11 2.72 25.46
CA ARG A 447 1.35 3.39 25.93
C ARG A 447 2.64 2.73 25.48
N ASN A 448 2.60 1.47 25.05
CA ASN A 448 3.80 0.64 24.84
C ASN A 448 4.15 0.50 23.35
N HIS A 449 3.85 1.49 22.50
CA HIS A 449 4.02 1.34 21.05
C HIS A 449 4.80 2.45 20.34
N LEU A 450 5.46 2.11 19.23
CA LEU A 450 6.29 3.02 18.43
C LEU A 450 5.60 4.35 18.04
N PRO A 451 4.32 4.37 17.61
CA PRO A 451 3.64 5.62 17.28
C PRO A 451 3.51 6.61 18.45
N ALA A 452 3.52 6.14 19.71
CA ALA A 452 3.47 7.00 20.89
C ALA A 452 4.83 7.68 21.10
N LEU A 453 5.94 6.95 20.95
CA LEU A 453 7.30 7.48 20.96
C LEU A 453 7.49 8.60 19.92
N TRP A 454 7.06 8.36 18.67
CA TRP A 454 7.21 9.35 17.60
C TRP A 454 6.36 10.61 17.84
N ARG A 455 5.15 10.46 18.40
CA ARG A 455 4.30 11.61 18.77
C ARG A 455 4.89 12.44 19.90
N LEU A 456 5.50 11.78 20.91
CA LEU A 456 6.23 12.47 21.97
C LEU A 456 7.43 13.25 21.42
N ARG A 457 8.20 12.64 20.51
CA ARG A 457 9.31 13.32 19.82
C ARG A 457 8.83 14.53 19.00
N LEU A 458 7.76 14.37 18.20
CA LEU A 458 7.21 15.47 17.39
C LEU A 458 6.65 16.62 18.25
N ARG A 459 5.97 16.31 19.37
CA ARG A 459 5.49 17.33 20.32
C ARG A 459 6.66 18.07 20.99
N SER A 460 7.75 17.38 21.33
CA SER A 460 8.96 18.02 21.87
C SER A 460 9.66 18.95 20.87
N LEU A 461 9.56 18.64 19.57
CA LEU A 461 10.11 19.47 18.48
C LEU A 461 9.20 20.66 18.16
N ALA A 462 7.87 20.49 18.17
CA ALA A 462 6.91 21.56 17.95
C ALA A 462 6.95 22.64 19.06
N ALA A 463 7.27 22.25 20.29
CA ALA A 463 7.50 23.20 21.39
C ALA A 463 8.71 24.13 21.15
N LYS A 464 9.67 23.73 20.29
CA LYS A 464 10.79 24.60 19.87
C LYS A 464 10.40 25.58 18.76
N SER A 465 9.39 25.28 17.94
CA SER A 465 9.04 26.10 16.77
C SER A 465 7.97 27.16 17.05
N THR A 466 7.12 26.98 18.07
CA THR A 466 6.13 28.00 18.47
C THR A 466 6.75 29.18 19.23
N THR A 467 8.00 29.06 19.69
CA THR A 467 8.71 30.12 20.41
C THR A 467 9.48 31.07 19.51
N THR A 468 9.81 30.68 18.27
CA THR A 468 10.53 31.54 17.32
C THR A 468 9.64 32.56 16.59
N HIS A 469 8.30 32.49 16.71
CA HIS A 469 7.37 33.39 16.02
C HIS A 469 6.75 34.51 16.87
N ARG A 470 7.21 34.73 18.12
CA ARG A 470 6.61 35.75 19.02
C ARG A 470 7.54 36.87 19.47
N SER A 471 8.67 37.08 18.81
CA SER A 471 9.60 38.18 19.16
C SER A 471 9.97 39.05 17.96
N GLN A 472 8.97 39.62 17.28
CA GLN A 472 9.16 40.84 16.46
C GLN A 472 7.91 41.72 16.57
N SER A 473 7.84 42.51 17.63
CA SER A 473 7.11 43.78 17.63
C SER A 473 8.13 44.90 17.42
N PRO A 474 8.04 45.73 16.37
CA PRO A 474 8.87 46.92 16.29
C PRO A 474 8.24 47.99 17.17
N SER A 475 8.93 48.33 18.25
CA SER A 475 8.74 49.59 18.97
C SER A 475 9.78 50.59 18.46
N ASN A 476 9.37 51.37 17.45
CA ASN A 476 9.59 52.80 17.21
C ASN A 476 9.40 53.11 15.73
#